data_AF-A0AAN8EV90-F1
#
_entry.id   AF-A0AAN8EV90-F1
#
_cell.length_a   1.000
_cell.length_b   1.000
_cell.length_c   1.000
_cell.angle_alpha   90.00
_cell.angle_beta   90.00
_cell.angle_gamma   90.00
#
_symmetry.space_group_name_H-M   'P 1'
#
loop_
_entity.id
_entity.type
_entity.pdbx_description
1 polymer ?
#
loop_
_entity_poly.entity_id
_entity_poly.type
_entity_poly.pdbx_seq_one_letter_code
_entity_poly.pdbx_strand_id
1 'polypeptide(L)'
;MALKDVQNVADTLNVNLTQIDFDRLDFGEANALDTFYNADVALVDVTVQQQQPSLCYHIGVRESMNQSYNILMTYIAPDSAYHIIDALKKTHAHLPMIVYMKFPESNTLQSYDRNMNKRFRHYKQGPLPIY
;
A
#
# COMPACT_ATOMS: atom_id res chain seq x y z
N MET A 1 3.44 1.73 -12.08
CA MET A 1 2.17 1.00 -12.35
C MET A 1 1.29 1.04 -11.11
N ALA A 2 1.72 0.53 -9.94
CA ALA A 2 0.92 0.60 -8.70
C ALA A 2 0.43 2.01 -8.34
N LEU A 3 1.31 3.02 -8.35
CA LEU A 3 0.91 4.41 -8.10
C LEU A 3 -0.16 4.93 -9.09
N LYS A 4 -0.07 4.52 -10.36
CA LYS A 4 -1.05 4.90 -11.38
C LYS A 4 -2.40 4.26 -11.10
N ASP A 5 -2.42 3.01 -10.65
CA ASP A 5 -3.66 2.33 -10.26
C ASP A 5 -4.29 3.02 -9.03
N VAL A 6 -3.48 3.42 -8.05
CA VAL A 6 -3.93 4.20 -6.89
C VAL A 6 -4.47 5.56 -7.32
N GLN A 7 -3.81 6.27 -8.24
CA GLN A 7 -4.30 7.54 -8.78
C GLN A 7 -5.65 7.38 -9.48
N ASN A 8 -5.81 6.36 -10.33
CA ASN A 8 -7.08 6.11 -11.02
C ASN A 8 -8.23 5.85 -10.02
N VAL A 9 -7.96 5.12 -8.94
CA VAL A 9 -8.95 4.88 -7.86
C VAL A 9 -9.25 6.19 -7.14
N ALA A 10 -8.24 6.99 -6.83
CA ALA A 10 -8.42 8.28 -6.17
C ALA A 10 -9.30 9.23 -7.01
N ASP A 11 -9.03 9.31 -8.32
CA ASP A 11 -9.80 10.12 -9.27
C ASP A 11 -11.26 9.63 -9.35
N THR A 12 -11.47 8.31 -9.41
CA THR A 12 -12.82 7.70 -9.48
C THR A 12 -13.64 7.96 -8.21
N LEU A 13 -12.97 7.98 -7.05
CA LEU A 13 -13.60 8.25 -5.75
C LEU A 13 -13.64 9.74 -5.41
N ASN A 14 -13.07 10.59 -6.27
CA ASN A 14 -12.92 12.03 -6.08
C ASN A 14 -12.27 12.38 -4.73
N VAL A 15 -11.20 11.67 -4.37
CA VAL A 15 -10.42 11.88 -3.14
C VAL A 15 -9.07 12.52 -3.46
N ASN A 16 -8.52 13.28 -2.51
CA ASN A 16 -7.19 13.88 -2.65
C ASN A 16 -6.11 12.82 -2.40
N LEU A 17 -5.26 12.55 -3.41
CA LEU A 17 -4.07 11.71 -3.26
C LEU A 17 -2.84 12.59 -3.11
N THR A 18 -2.21 12.53 -1.93
CA THR A 18 -0.92 13.19 -1.68
C THR A 18 0.17 12.14 -1.48
N GLN A 19 1.23 12.23 -2.28
CA GLN A 19 2.40 11.37 -2.15
C GLN A 19 3.41 12.01 -1.21
N ILE A 20 4.00 11.20 -0.34
CA ILE A 20 5.02 11.62 0.62
C ILE A 20 6.22 10.70 0.43
N ASP A 21 7.38 11.27 0.14
CA ASP A 21 8.62 10.53 0.04
C ASP A 21 9.03 10.04 1.44
N PHE A 22 9.54 8.80 1.51
CA PHE A 22 9.99 8.21 2.78
C PHE A 22 10.98 9.12 3.51
N ASP A 23 11.98 9.65 2.80
CA ASP A 23 13.03 10.48 3.40
C ASP A 23 12.47 11.73 4.10
N ARG A 24 11.39 12.32 3.56
CA ARG A 24 10.74 13.48 4.18
C ARG A 24 10.00 13.12 5.46
N LEU A 25 9.36 11.95 5.47
CA LEU A 25 8.66 11.43 6.64
C LEU A 25 9.67 11.02 7.73
N ASP A 26 10.71 10.28 7.35
CA ASP A 26 11.76 9.76 8.24
C ASP A 26 12.61 10.87 8.85
N PHE A 27 12.91 11.91 8.06
CA PHE A 27 13.59 13.12 8.56
C PHE A 27 12.70 13.97 9.48
N GLY A 28 11.39 13.69 9.54
CA GLY A 28 10.45 14.43 10.36
C GLY A 28 10.13 15.83 9.82
N GLU A 29 10.08 16.00 8.49
CA GLU A 29 9.67 17.25 7.88
C GLU A 29 8.22 17.59 8.32
N ALA A 30 8.03 18.79 8.90
CA ALA A 30 6.76 19.17 9.53
C ALA A 30 5.55 19.01 8.60
N ASN A 31 5.65 19.42 7.33
CA ASN A 31 4.55 19.30 6.37
C ASN A 31 4.26 17.84 5.99
N ALA A 32 5.29 17.00 5.90
CA ALA A 32 5.14 15.57 5.62
C ALA A 32 4.49 14.85 6.81
N LEU A 33 4.92 15.15 8.04
CA LEU A 33 4.32 14.62 9.25
C LEU A 33 2.87 15.08 9.42
N ASP A 34 2.57 16.36 9.20
CA ASP A 34 1.23 16.91 9.30
C ASP A 34 0.27 16.25 8.30
N THR A 35 0.70 16.16 7.03
CA THR A 35 -0.06 15.46 5.99
C THR A 35 -0.25 13.99 6.34
N PHE A 36 0.84 13.32 6.75
CA PHE A 36 0.80 11.90 7.06
C PHE A 36 0.01 11.61 8.32
N TYR A 37 0.01 12.44 9.37
CA TYR A 37 -0.72 12.14 10.60
C TYR A 37 -2.20 12.51 10.51
N ASN A 38 -2.56 13.52 9.70
CA ASN A 38 -3.94 13.98 9.59
C ASN A 38 -4.72 13.42 8.40
N ALA A 39 -4.08 12.68 7.48
CA ALA A 39 -4.81 12.08 6.35
C ALA A 39 -5.90 11.11 6.80
N ASP A 40 -7.05 11.11 6.13
CA ASP A 40 -8.15 10.18 6.44
C ASP A 40 -7.75 8.71 6.27
N VAL A 41 -6.92 8.42 5.26
CA VAL A 41 -6.40 7.09 4.96
C VAL A 41 -4.91 7.19 4.61
N ALA A 42 -4.07 6.38 5.25
CA ALA A 42 -2.67 6.25 4.90
C ALA A 42 -2.42 4.95 4.13
N LEU A 43 -1.88 5.05 2.91
CA LEU A 43 -1.38 3.91 2.15
C LEU A 43 0.14 3.87 2.23
N VAL A 44 0.69 2.84 2.87
CA VAL A 44 2.12 2.78 3.21
C VAL A 44 2.80 1.66 2.45
N ASP A 45 3.76 2.00 1.59
CA ASP A 45 4.59 1.04 0.86
C ASP A 45 5.70 0.50 1.78
N VAL A 46 5.60 -0.77 2.15
CA VAL A 46 6.56 -1.48 3.01
C VAL A 46 7.47 -2.42 2.22
N THR A 47 7.59 -2.25 0.91
CA THR A 47 8.45 -3.08 0.05
C THR A 47 9.92 -3.04 0.48
N VAL A 48 10.43 -1.88 0.89
CA VAL A 48 11.82 -1.70 1.28
C VAL A 48 12.00 -2.08 2.75
N GLN A 49 12.64 -3.22 3.01
CA GLN A 49 12.76 -3.78 4.36
C GLN A 49 13.44 -2.83 5.36
N GLN A 50 14.44 -2.06 4.91
CA GLN A 50 15.17 -1.10 5.75
C GLN A 50 14.29 0.06 6.25
N GLN A 51 13.21 0.38 5.51
CA GLN A 51 12.28 1.45 5.85
C GLN A 51 11.18 0.98 6.82
N GLN A 52 10.92 -0.34 6.89
CA GLN A 52 9.82 -0.89 7.66
C GLN A 52 9.80 -0.46 9.13
N PRO A 53 10.91 -0.47 9.90
CA PRO A 53 10.86 -0.06 11.31
C PRO A 53 10.36 1.38 11.49
N SER A 54 10.82 2.31 10.67
CA SER A 54 10.40 3.73 10.70
C SER A 54 8.95 3.89 10.28
N LEU A 55 8.54 3.23 9.18
CA LEU A 55 7.16 3.23 8.72
C LEU A 55 6.20 2.65 9.77
N CYS A 56 6.58 1.54 10.43
CA CYS A 56 5.81 0.94 11.52
C CYS A 56 5.67 1.91 12.72
N TYR A 57 6.73 2.65 13.04
CA TYR A 57 6.67 3.68 14.08
C TYR A 57 5.63 4.76 13.73
N HIS A 58 5.69 5.32 12.52
CA HIS A 58 4.74 6.35 12.09
C HIS A 58 3.29 5.87 12.05
N ILE A 59 3.05 4.62 11.64
CA ILE A 59 1.74 3.99 11.70
C ILE A 59 1.24 3.90 13.15
N GLY A 60 2.08 3.44 14.07
CA GLY A 60 1.72 3.36 15.49
C GLY A 60 1.38 4.73 16.09
N VAL A 61 2.13 5.77 15.71
CA VAL A 61 1.84 7.16 16.10
C VAL A 61 0.46 7.59 15.58
N ARG A 62 0.12 7.35 14.30
CA ARG A 62 -1.23 7.61 13.77
C ARG A 62 -2.32 6.90 14.57
N GLU A 63 -2.15 5.60 14.83
CA GLU A 63 -3.12 4.80 15.57
C GLU A 63 -3.36 5.34 16.99
N SER A 64 -2.29 5.80 17.65
CA SER A 64 -2.38 6.43 18.98
C SER A 64 -3.18 7.74 18.98
N MET A 65 -3.28 8.43 17.84
CA MET A 65 -4.08 9.65 17.63
C MET A 65 -5.47 9.36 17.03
N ASN A 66 -5.94 8.11 17.13
CA ASN A 66 -7.19 7.62 16.54
C ASN A 66 -7.26 7.66 15.00
N GLN A 67 -6.13 7.89 14.32
CA GLN A 67 -6.02 7.88 12.85
C GLN A 67 -5.76 6.46 12.34
N SER A 68 -6.77 5.61 12.49
CA SER A 68 -6.62 4.14 12.41
C SER A 68 -6.74 3.53 11.01
N TYR A 69 -7.13 4.29 9.99
CA TYR A 69 -7.26 3.79 8.63
C TYR A 69 -5.91 3.75 7.91
N ASN A 70 -5.10 2.73 8.22
CA ASN A 70 -3.81 2.46 7.59
C ASN A 70 -3.90 1.20 6.71
N ILE A 71 -3.45 1.30 5.46
CA ILE A 71 -3.38 0.22 4.48
C ILE A 71 -1.92 -0.03 4.15
N LEU A 72 -1.46 -1.27 4.31
CA LEU A 72 -0.12 -1.66 3.88
C LEU A 72 -0.11 -2.03 2.39
N MET A 73 0.94 -1.67 1.69
CA MET A 73 1.22 -2.08 0.32
C MET A 73 2.60 -2.70 0.24
N THR A 74 2.78 -3.77 -0.51
CA THR A 74 4.10 -4.37 -0.73
C THR A 74 4.21 -4.97 -2.12
N TYR A 75 5.40 -4.93 -2.71
CA TYR A 75 5.72 -5.58 -3.97
C TYR A 75 6.58 -6.83 -3.75
N ILE A 76 6.29 -7.89 -4.51
CA ILE A 76 6.97 -9.18 -4.42
C ILE A 76 7.37 -9.63 -5.81
N ALA A 77 8.67 -9.90 -5.98
CA ALA A 77 9.15 -10.52 -7.19
C ALA A 77 8.80 -12.03 -7.19
N PRO A 78 8.51 -12.63 -8.35
CA PRO A 78 8.09 -14.03 -8.48
C PRO A 78 8.91 -15.06 -7.73
N ASP A 79 10.23 -14.85 -7.70
CA ASP A 79 11.19 -15.78 -7.13
C ASP A 79 11.59 -15.42 -5.68
N SER A 80 10.94 -14.41 -5.09
CA SER A 80 11.22 -13.98 -3.72
C SER A 80 10.53 -14.87 -2.70
N ALA A 81 11.24 -15.17 -1.60
CA ALA A 81 10.70 -15.97 -0.52
C ALA A 81 9.52 -15.24 0.16
N TYR A 82 8.38 -15.91 0.23
CA TYR A 82 7.13 -15.45 0.87
C TYR A 82 7.25 -15.09 2.36
N HIS A 83 8.41 -15.34 2.98
CA HIS A 83 8.68 -15.13 4.40
C HIS A 83 8.43 -13.69 4.87
N ILE A 84 8.65 -12.69 4.00
CA ILE A 84 8.41 -11.28 4.34
C ILE A 84 6.90 -11.00 4.47
N ILE A 85 6.07 -11.57 3.60
CA ILE A 85 4.61 -11.42 3.71
C ILE A 85 4.12 -12.06 4.99
N ASP A 86 4.62 -13.25 5.33
CA ASP A 86 4.19 -13.96 6.52
C ASP A 86 4.57 -13.19 7.79
N ALA A 87 5.74 -12.55 7.81
CA ALA A 87 6.13 -11.65 8.88
C ALA A 87 5.21 -10.42 8.96
N LEU A 88 4.99 -9.72 7.84
CA LEU A 88 4.12 -8.53 7.81
C LEU A 88 2.67 -8.86 8.16
N LYS A 89 2.14 -10.00 7.68
CA LYS A 89 0.81 -10.52 8.02
C LYS A 89 0.67 -10.82 9.51
N LYS A 90 1.71 -11.37 10.14
CA LYS A 90 1.71 -11.64 11.58
C LYS A 90 1.80 -10.36 12.39
N THR A 91 2.73 -9.47 12.05
CA THR A 91 3.00 -8.26 12.84
C THR A 91 1.90 -7.21 12.71
N HIS A 92 1.23 -7.12 11.56
CA HIS A 92 0.19 -6.13 11.29
C HIS A 92 -1.15 -6.77 10.94
N ALA A 93 -1.52 -7.85 11.64
CA ALA A 93 -2.73 -8.62 11.35
C ALA A 93 -4.04 -7.80 11.43
N HIS A 94 -4.04 -6.59 11.98
CA HIS A 94 -5.21 -5.70 12.03
C HIS A 94 -5.32 -4.73 10.83
N LEU A 95 -4.23 -4.42 10.13
CA LEU A 95 -4.19 -3.38 9.06
C LEU A 95 -4.24 -3.91 7.63
N PRO A 96 -5.33 -3.74 6.83
CA PRO A 96 -5.58 -4.31 5.48
C PRO A 96 -4.40 -5.03 4.79
N MET A 97 -4.09 -4.90 3.51
CA MET A 97 -2.77 -5.21 2.90
C MET A 97 -3.02 -5.56 1.45
N ILE A 98 -2.36 -4.81 0.57
CA ILE A 98 -2.40 -5.00 -0.86
C ILE A 98 -1.02 -5.47 -1.30
N VAL A 99 -0.94 -6.69 -1.83
CA VAL A 99 0.29 -7.27 -2.34
C VAL A 99 0.32 -7.15 -3.85
N TYR A 100 1.34 -6.52 -4.41
CA TYR A 100 1.57 -6.44 -5.84
C TYR A 100 2.61 -7.48 -6.28
N MET A 101 2.31 -8.23 -7.33
CA MET A 101 3.22 -9.21 -7.91
C MET A 101 3.29 -9.01 -9.43
N LYS A 102 4.50 -9.00 -9.98
CA LYS A 102 4.71 -8.88 -11.44
C LYS A 102 4.93 -10.26 -12.04
N PHE A 103 4.10 -10.65 -13.00
CA PHE A 103 4.26 -11.93 -13.70
C PHE A 103 5.14 -11.75 -14.94
N PRO A 104 6.31 -12.41 -15.03
CA PRO A 104 7.25 -12.23 -16.15
C PRO A 104 6.63 -12.60 -17.50
N GLU A 105 5.82 -13.65 -17.51
CA GLU A 105 5.21 -14.24 -18.72
C GLU A 105 4.19 -13.31 -19.39
N SER A 106 3.51 -12.46 -18.61
CA SER A 106 2.46 -11.57 -19.10
C SER A 106 2.83 -10.09 -19.01
N ASN A 107 3.97 -9.77 -18.39
CA ASN A 107 4.36 -8.40 -17.99
C ASN A 107 3.24 -7.65 -17.24
N THR A 108 2.34 -8.38 -16.58
CA THR A 108 1.22 -7.80 -15.82
C THR A 108 1.57 -7.67 -14.35
N LEU A 109 1.13 -6.57 -13.74
CA LEU A 109 1.15 -6.37 -12.29
C LEU A 109 -0.23 -6.76 -11.75
N GLN A 110 -0.29 -7.65 -10.76
CA GLN A 110 -1.54 -8.08 -10.14
C GLN A 110 -1.51 -7.75 -8.64
N SER A 111 -2.66 -7.33 -8.11
CA SER A 111 -2.86 -7.02 -6.69
C SER A 111 -3.63 -8.13 -5.97
N TYR A 112 -3.22 -8.48 -4.76
CA TYR A 112 -3.86 -9.48 -3.91
C TYR A 112 -4.20 -8.89 -2.54
N ASP A 113 -5.39 -9.20 -2.02
CA ASP A 113 -5.80 -8.85 -0.66
C ASP A 113 -5.18 -9.85 0.36
N ARG A 114 -4.94 -9.37 1.58
CA ARG A 114 -4.59 -10.11 2.81
C ARG A 114 -5.18 -11.52 2.89
N ASN A 115 -6.45 -11.69 2.51
CA ASN A 115 -7.11 -12.97 2.49
C ASN A 115 -6.79 -13.74 1.19
N MET A 116 -5.68 -14.49 1.18
CA MET A 116 -5.36 -15.47 0.11
C MET A 116 -6.40 -16.60 -0.05
N ASN A 117 -7.57 -16.52 0.61
CA ASN A 117 -8.70 -17.39 0.36
C ASN A 117 -9.58 -16.81 -0.77
N LYS A 118 -9.28 -17.29 -1.98
CA LYS A 118 -10.19 -17.35 -3.15
C LYS A 118 -10.93 -16.05 -3.48
N ARG A 119 -10.34 -15.21 -4.33
CA ARG A 119 -11.04 -14.62 -5.48
C ARG A 119 -10.03 -13.99 -6.44
N PHE A 120 -9.77 -14.70 -7.53
CA PHE A 120 -9.10 -14.16 -8.70
C PHE A 120 -9.96 -13.02 -9.27
N ARG A 121 -9.58 -11.76 -9.03
CA ARG A 121 -10.05 -10.66 -9.87
C ARG A 121 -8.99 -10.40 -10.92
N HIS A 122 -9.17 -11.01 -12.09
CA HIS A 122 -8.50 -10.54 -13.30
C HIS A 122 -9.05 -9.15 -13.62
N TYR A 123 -8.30 -8.10 -13.29
CA TYR A 123 -8.49 -6.83 -13.96
C TYR A 123 -7.90 -6.97 -15.36
N LYS A 124 -8.73 -7.42 -16.32
CA LYS A 124 -8.43 -7.19 -17.73
C LYS A 124 -8.56 -5.68 -17.96
N GLN A 125 -7.48 -5.04 -18.43
CA GLN A 125 -7.60 -3.75 -19.10
C GLN A 125 -8.43 -3.99 -20.38
N GLY A 126 -9.74 -3.86 -20.24
CA GLY A 126 -10.68 -3.74 -21.35
C GLY A 126 -11.25 -2.32 -21.36
N PRO A 127 -11.69 -1.80 -22.51
CA PRO A 127 -12.24 -0.45 -22.59
C PRO A 127 -13.47 -0.32 -21.68
N LEU A 128 -13.62 0.87 -21.07
CA LEU A 128 -14.74 1.22 -20.21
C LEU A 128 -16.07 1.00 -20.95
N PRO A 129 -17.09 0.39 -20.31
CA PRO A 129 -18.43 0.36 -20.88
C PRO A 129 -18.99 1.78 -20.91
N ILE A 130 -19.27 2.23 -22.12
CA ILE A 130 -20.12 3.38 -22.40
C ILE A 130 -21.54 3.02 -21.93
N TYR A 131 -22.03 3.75 -20.94
CA TYR A 131 -23.46 3.88 -20.62
C TYR A 131 -23.91 5.27 -21.01
#